data_AF-A0A753J7Q6-F1
#
_entry.id   AF-A0A753J7Q6-F1
#
_cell.length_a   1.000
_cell.length_b   1.000
_cell.length_c   1.000
_cell.angle_alpha   90.00
_cell.angle_beta   90.00
_cell.angle_gamma   90.00
#
_symmetry.space_group_name_H-M   'P 1'
#
loop_
_entity.id
_entity.type
_entity.pdbx_description
1 polymer ?
#
loop_
_entity_poly.entity_id
_entity_poly.type
_entity_poly.pdbx_seq_one_letter_code
_entity_poly.pdbx_strand_id
1 'polypeptide(L)' 'KFTVGPLELWALNSSPKDSALRKTLTNKLGSVRARKILAENFPRGSATSLIEHRAGQHNSDNVIEDLASELIRKQGYNL' A
#
# COMPACT_ATOMS: atom_id res chain seq x y z
N LYS A 1 -13.89 -16.17 -16.63
CA LYS A 1 -13.42 -15.65 -15.32
C LYS A 1 -12.61 -14.39 -15.59
N PHE A 2 -13.15 -13.21 -15.31
CA PHE A 2 -12.38 -11.96 -15.40
C PHE A 2 -11.51 -11.88 -14.14
N THR A 3 -10.28 -12.38 -14.23
CA THR A 3 -9.28 -12.11 -13.20
C THR A 3 -8.89 -10.66 -13.35
N VAL A 4 -9.51 -9.80 -12.55
CA VAL A 4 -9.12 -8.39 -12.41
C VAL A 4 -7.66 -8.39 -11.96
N GLY A 5 -6.80 -7.71 -12.72
CA GLY A 5 -5.36 -7.69 -12.41
C GLY A 5 -5.11 -7.00 -11.06
N PRO A 6 -3.99 -7.30 -10.36
CA PRO A 6 -3.66 -6.65 -9.08
C PRO A 6 -3.66 -5.11 -9.14
N LEU A 7 -3.31 -4.53 -10.30
CA LEU A 7 -3.34 -3.10 -10.54
C LEU A 7 -4.78 -2.54 -10.61
N GLU A 8 -5.70 -3.31 -11.18
CA GLU A 8 -7.11 -2.96 -11.29
C GLU A 8 -7.83 -3.14 -9.96
N LEU A 9 -7.46 -4.13 -9.15
CA LEU A 9 -7.96 -4.26 -7.76
C LEU A 9 -7.63 -3.03 -6.92
N TRP A 10 -6.43 -2.47 -7.08
CA TRP A 10 -6.03 -1.23 -6.41
C TRP A 10 -6.68 0.04 -6.97
N ALA A 11 -7.19 -0.01 -8.21
CA ALA A 11 -8.02 1.05 -8.75
C ALA A 11 -9.46 1.00 -8.22
N LEU A 12 -9.94 -0.19 -7.84
CA LEU A 12 -11.31 -0.42 -7.35
C LEU A 12 -11.44 -0.38 -5.82
N ASN A 13 -10.35 -0.54 -5.07
CA ASN A 13 -10.40 -0.51 -3.61
C ASN A 13 -10.50 0.93 -3.05
N SER A 14 -11.49 1.14 -2.20
CA SER A 14 -11.89 2.42 -1.63
C SER A 14 -11.87 2.48 -0.09
N SER A 15 -11.29 1.47 0.59
CA SER A 15 -11.08 1.54 2.05
C SER A 15 -10.32 2.84 2.42
N PRO A 16 -10.70 3.53 3.53
CA PRO A 16 -10.00 4.74 3.96
C PRO A 16 -8.50 4.51 4.21
N LYS A 17 -8.14 3.36 4.77
CA LYS A 17 -6.74 2.99 5.08
C LYS A 17 -5.94 2.71 3.81
N ASP A 18 -6.54 1.99 2.86
CA ASP A 18 -5.92 1.72 1.57
C ASP A 18 -5.77 2.99 0.74
N SER A 19 -6.76 3.89 0.79
CA SER A 19 -6.71 5.20 0.14
C SER A 19 -5.64 6.11 0.75
N ALA A 20 -5.51 6.12 2.07
CA ALA A 20 -4.48 6.87 2.78
C ALA A 20 -3.08 6.36 2.42
N LEU A 21 -2.83 5.04 2.47
CA LEU A 21 -1.55 4.45 2.08
C LEU A 21 -1.20 4.74 0.61
N ARG A 22 -2.18 4.60 -0.29
CA ARG A 22 -2.00 4.93 -1.71
C ARG A 22 -1.69 6.40 -1.93
N LYS A 23 -2.35 7.31 -1.22
CA LYS A 23 -2.08 8.75 -1.27
C LYS A 23 -0.66 9.06 -0.78
N THR A 24 -0.25 8.49 0.36
CA THR A 24 1.11 8.64 0.89
C THR A 24 2.17 8.18 -0.12
N LEU A 25 2.03 6.99 -0.70
CA LEU A 25 2.97 6.49 -1.71
C LEU A 25 2.95 7.33 -2.99
N THR A 26 1.77 7.78 -3.43
CA THR A 26 1.62 8.64 -4.61
C THR A 26 2.33 9.97 -4.42
N ASN A 27 2.21 10.58 -3.23
CA ASN A 27 2.89 11.83 -2.91
C ASN A 27 4.43 11.68 -2.91
N LYS A 28 4.95 10.52 -2.51
CA LYS A 28 6.40 10.26 -2.42
C LYS A 28 7.03 9.81 -3.74
N LEU A 29 6.30 9.06 -4.58
CA LEU A 29 6.88 8.35 -5.75
C LEU A 29 6.15 8.61 -7.08
N GLY A 30 4.99 9.25 -7.05
CA GLY A 30 4.06 9.32 -8.19
C GLY A 30 3.14 8.11 -8.29
N SER A 31 2.01 8.30 -9.00
CA SER A 31 0.87 7.38 -9.02
C SER A 31 1.15 6.02 -9.66
N VAL A 32 2.06 5.96 -10.64
CA VAL A 32 2.42 4.72 -11.35
C VAL A 32 3.27 3.83 -10.45
N ARG A 33 4.34 4.38 -9.86
CA ARG A 33 5.23 3.64 -8.94
C ARG A 33 4.48 3.21 -7.70
N ALA A 34 3.64 4.07 -7.12
CA ALA A 34 2.80 3.72 -5.98
C ALA A 34 1.92 2.48 -6.26
N ARG A 35 1.19 2.47 -7.38
CA ARG A 35 0.35 1.32 -7.76
C ARG A 35 1.16 0.05 -8.00
N LYS A 36 2.35 0.15 -8.59
CA LYS A 36 3.24 -1.00 -8.80
C LYS A 36 3.66 -1.63 -7.46
N ILE A 37 4.15 -0.83 -6.53
CA ILE A 37 4.56 -1.29 -5.19
C ILE A 37 3.39 -1.94 -4.45
N LEU A 38 2.21 -1.32 -4.53
CA LEU A 38 1.00 -1.83 -3.88
C LEU A 38 0.54 -3.15 -4.49
N ALA A 39 0.55 -3.29 -5.82
CA ALA A 39 0.20 -4.53 -6.51
C ALA A 39 1.19 -5.67 -6.18
N GLU A 40 2.48 -5.37 -6.09
CA GLU A 40 3.53 -6.34 -5.77
C GLU A 40 3.47 -6.84 -4.32
N ASN A 41 3.19 -5.95 -3.37
CA ASN A 41 3.14 -6.31 -1.94
C ASN A 41 1.76 -6.79 -1.49
N PHE A 42 0.69 -6.37 -2.17
CA PHE A 42 -0.70 -6.69 -1.84
C PHE A 42 -1.45 -7.17 -3.09
N PRO A 43 -1.15 -8.38 -3.59
CA PRO A 43 -1.76 -8.90 -4.83
C PRO A 43 -3.27 -9.11 -4.72
N ARG A 44 -3.83 -9.21 -3.50
CA ARG A 44 -5.28 -9.26 -3.26
C ARG A 44 -5.95 -7.88 -3.24
N GLY A 45 -5.21 -6.80 -3.44
CA GLY A 45 -5.74 -5.45 -3.60
C GLY A 45 -5.98 -4.66 -2.32
N SER A 46 -5.60 -5.15 -1.13
CA SER A 46 -5.78 -4.42 0.14
C SER A 46 -4.63 -4.61 1.11
N ALA A 47 -4.27 -3.53 1.81
CA ALA A 47 -3.35 -3.49 2.94
C ALA A 47 -4.07 -3.30 4.29
N THR A 48 -5.40 -3.15 4.29
CA THR A 48 -6.21 -2.82 5.47
C THR A 48 -5.91 -3.73 6.67
N SER A 49 -5.90 -5.07 6.48
CA SER A 49 -5.63 -6.01 7.58
C SER A 49 -4.22 -5.88 8.15
N LEU A 50 -3.21 -5.54 7.33
CA LEU A 50 -1.85 -5.32 7.81
C LEU A 50 -1.75 -4.02 8.61
N ILE A 51 -2.40 -2.95 8.13
CA ILE A 51 -2.45 -1.66 8.82
C ILE A 51 -3.15 -1.82 10.17
N GLU A 52 -4.25 -2.55 10.22
CA GLU A 52 -4.98 -2.86 11.47
C GLU A 52 -4.15 -3.65 12.45
N HIS A 53 -3.51 -4.72 11.98
CA HIS A 53 -2.61 -5.52 12.79
C HIS A 53 -1.51 -4.65 13.41
N ARG A 54 -0.88 -3.77 12.61
CA ARG A 54 0.20 -2.89 13.10
C ARG A 54 -0.29 -1.81 14.05
N ALA A 55 -1.46 -1.23 13.81
CA ALA A 55 -2.07 -0.25 14.71
C ALA A 55 -2.47 -0.86 16.07
N GLY A 56 -2.82 -2.14 16.11
CA GLY A 56 -3.10 -2.84 17.37
C GLY A 56 -1.85 -3.25 18.14
N GLN A 57 -0.71 -3.42 17.46
CA GLN A 57 0.56 -3.84 18.07
C GLN A 57 1.42 -2.66 18.50
N HIS A 58 1.41 -1.58 17.73
CA HIS A 58 2.13 -0.35 18.02
C HIS A 58 1.08 0.75 18.16
N ASN A 59 1.00 1.39 19.34
CA ASN A 59 0.20 2.61 19.55
C ASN A 59 0.84 3.81 18.81
N SER A 60 1.06 3.63 17.51
CA SER A 60 1.76 4.55 16.63
C SER A 60 0.72 5.31 15.83
N ASP A 61 0.71 6.63 15.96
CA ASP A 61 -0.20 7.49 15.17
C ASP A 61 0.15 7.47 13.67
N ASN A 62 1.32 6.93 13.30
CA ASN A 62 1.92 7.03 11.96
C ASN A 62 2.10 5.68 11.23
N VAL A 63 1.35 4.63 11.58
CA VAL A 63 1.47 3.29 10.96
C VAL A 63 1.48 3.31 9.44
N ILE A 64 0.71 4.21 8.82
CA ILE A 64 0.61 4.32 7.35
C ILE A 64 1.90 4.91 6.76
N GLU A 65 2.48 5.94 7.38
CA GLU A 65 3.74 6.54 6.93
C GLU A 65 4.92 5.57 7.12
N ASP A 66 4.93 4.83 8.23
CA ASP A 66 5.94 3.81 8.51
C ASP A 66 5.88 2.69 7.48
N LEU A 67 4.68 2.18 7.22
CA LEU A 67 4.45 1.15 6.21
C LEU A 67 4.84 1.66 4.81
N ALA A 68 4.47 2.89 4.44
CA ALA A 68 4.85 3.46 3.15
C ALA A 68 6.38 3.54 3.00
N SER A 69 7.08 4.01 4.05
CA SER A 69 8.53 4.13 4.07
C SER A 69 9.21 2.77 3.98
N GLU A 70 8.67 1.75 4.66
CA GLU A 70 9.13 0.37 4.56
C GLU A 70 8.99 -0.18 3.13
N LEU A 71 7.83 0.02 2.50
CA LEU A 71 7.56 -0.43 1.14
C LEU A 71 8.50 0.24 0.13
N ILE A 72 8.79 1.53 0.30
CA ILE A 72 9.77 2.28 -0.51
C ILE A 72 11.16 1.68 -0.32
N ARG A 73 11.60 1.48 0.93
CA ARG A 73 12.92 0.91 1.23
C ARG A 73 13.09 -0.46 0.60
N LYS A 74 12.10 -1.35 0.76
CA LYS A 74 12.11 -2.70 0.20
C LYS A 74 12.29 -2.73 -1.32
N GLN A 75 11.88 -1.67 -2.02
CA GLN A 75 12.05 -1.51 -3.46
C GLN A 75 13.40 -0.88 -3.84
N GLY A 76 13.93 0.01 -2.99
CA GLY A 76 15.25 0.62 -3.17
C GLY A 76 16.43 -0.32 -2.92
N TYR A 77 16.23 -1.43 -2.20
CA TYR A 77 17.22 -2.52 -2.05
C TYR A 77 17.37 -3.40 -3.30
N ASN A 78 16.62 -3.12 -4.36
CA ASN A 78 16.61 -3.89 -5.60
C ASN A 78 17.36 -3.17 -6.75
N LEU A 79 18.38 -2.36 -6.40
CA LEU A 79 19.28 -1.64 -7.30
C LEU A 79 20.62 -2.35 -7.43
#